data_AF-A0A9D7EW59-F1
#
_entry.id   AF-A0A9D7EW59-F1
#
_cell.length_a   1.000
_cell.length_b   1.000
_cell.length_c   1.000
_cell.angle_alpha   90.00
_cell.angle_beta   90.00
_cell.angle_gamma   90.00
#
_symmetry.space_group_name_H-M   'P 1'
#
loop_
_entity.id
_entity.type
_entity.pdbx_description
1 polymer ?
#
loop_
_entity_poly.entity_id
_entity_poly.type
_entity_poly.pdbx_seq_one_letter_code
_entity_poly.pdbx_strand_id
1 'polypeptide(L)'
;MKIFDAYRPYAVTVKFWELVKDEDYVAHPRNGSGHNRGVAVDLTIINLSNNNELNMGTGFDNFSDTAHHNFTKLPEDLLKNRTLLKSTMEKYGFRAYEKEWWHYSWPDAAKFEILDIEFKKLMKEL
;
A
#
# COMPACT_ATOMS: atom_id res chain seq x y z
N MET A 1 -11.72 8.14 0.38
CA MET A 1 -10.79 7.05 0.04
C MET A 1 -11.02 5.90 0.99
N LYS A 2 -10.60 4.68 0.64
CA LYS A 2 -10.60 3.53 1.54
C LYS A 2 -9.15 3.10 1.76
N ILE A 3 -8.75 2.98 3.02
CA ILE A 3 -7.41 2.52 3.43
C ILE A 3 -7.52 1.02 3.73
N PHE A 4 -6.66 0.23 3.11
CA PHE A 4 -6.52 -1.21 3.38
C PHE A 4 -5.50 -1.47 4.48
N ASP A 5 -4.36 -0.77 4.41
CA ASP A 5 -3.32 -0.85 5.43
C ASP A 5 -2.52 0.46 5.53
N ALA A 6 -1.94 0.73 6.70
CA ALA A 6 -1.10 1.89 6.96
C ALA A 6 -0.01 1.51 7.98
N TYR A 7 -0.16 1.87 9.25
CA TYR A 7 0.75 1.38 10.27
C TYR A 7 0.55 -0.13 10.50
N ARG A 8 1.62 -0.91 10.33
CA ARG A 8 1.67 -2.35 10.57
C ARG A 8 2.78 -2.64 11.58
N PRO A 9 2.52 -3.28 12.74
CA PRO A 9 3.59 -3.66 13.67
C PRO A 9 4.64 -4.56 13.01
N TYR A 10 5.92 -4.37 13.31
CA TYR A 10 7.01 -5.17 12.75
C TYR A 10 6.80 -6.69 12.90
N ALA A 11 6.25 -7.15 14.03
CA ALA A 11 5.95 -8.55 14.25
C ALA A 11 4.99 -9.15 13.19
N VAL A 12 4.13 -8.34 12.57
CA VAL A 12 3.26 -8.78 11.46
C VAL A 12 4.05 -8.96 10.17
N THR A 13 5.00 -8.06 9.88
CA THR A 13 5.90 -8.20 8.72
C THR A 13 6.73 -9.48 8.80
N VAL A 14 7.22 -9.85 9.99
CA VAL A 14 7.91 -11.13 10.20
C VAL A 14 7.01 -12.32 9.82
N LYS A 15 5.75 -12.33 10.28
CA LYS A 15 4.79 -13.38 9.96
C LYS A 15 4.45 -13.44 8.47
N PHE A 16 4.31 -12.30 7.80
CA PHE A 16 4.06 -12.27 6.36
C PHE A 16 5.24 -12.86 5.59
N TRP A 17 6.47 -12.49 5.98
CA TRP A 17 7.67 -13.02 5.37
C TRP A 17 7.78 -14.53 5.50
N GLU A 18 7.45 -15.09 6.68
CA GLU A 18 7.46 -16.53 6.91
C GLU A 18 6.52 -17.31 5.97
N LEU A 19 5.43 -16.68 5.54
CA LEU A 19 4.42 -17.27 4.65
C LEU A 19 4.75 -17.11 3.16
N VAL A 20 5.20 -15.93 2.74
CA VAL A 20 5.36 -15.58 1.31
C VAL A 20 6.79 -15.77 0.81
N LYS A 21 7.80 -15.31 1.57
CA LYS A 21 9.24 -15.39 1.22
C LYS A 21 9.60 -14.83 -0.16
N ASP A 22 8.92 -13.77 -0.60
CA ASP A 22 9.19 -13.06 -1.84
C ASP A 22 9.29 -11.55 -1.56
N GLU A 23 10.45 -10.95 -1.82
CA GLU A 23 10.72 -9.53 -1.55
C GLU A 23 9.97 -8.58 -2.47
N ASP A 24 9.42 -9.08 -3.58
CA ASP A 24 8.62 -8.28 -4.50
C ASP A 24 7.24 -7.93 -3.93
N TYR A 25 6.77 -8.69 -2.95
CA TYR A 25 5.41 -8.58 -2.39
C TYR A 25 5.41 -8.41 -0.86
N VAL A 26 6.45 -8.88 -0.18
CA VAL A 26 6.58 -8.74 1.27
C VAL A 26 7.98 -8.27 1.64
N ALA A 27 8.06 -7.15 2.35
CA ALA A 27 9.34 -6.62 2.80
C ALA A 27 10.12 -7.63 3.66
N HIS A 28 11.39 -7.85 3.31
CA HIS A 28 12.27 -8.70 4.10
C HIS A 28 12.47 -8.13 5.52
N PRO A 29 12.28 -8.91 6.61
CA PRO A 29 12.36 -8.42 7.99
C PRO A 29 13.66 -7.68 8.33
N ARG A 30 14.79 -8.14 7.79
CA ARG A 30 16.10 -7.46 7.89
C ARG A 30 16.06 -5.95 7.59
N ASN A 31 15.20 -5.52 6.67
CA ASN A 31 15.09 -4.13 6.24
C ASN A 31 13.85 -3.43 6.86
N GLY A 32 12.92 -4.20 7.42
CA GLY A 32 11.58 -3.74 7.80
C GLY A 32 10.76 -3.23 6.61
N SER A 33 9.58 -2.68 6.89
CA SER A 33 8.66 -2.11 5.89
C SER A 33 8.43 -0.61 6.12
N GLY A 34 8.00 0.11 5.08
CA GLY A 34 7.44 1.47 5.23
C GLY A 34 6.20 1.49 6.14
N HIS A 35 5.43 0.40 6.17
CA HIS A 35 4.28 0.25 7.07
C HIS A 35 4.71 0.21 8.54
N ASN A 36 5.85 -0.43 8.86
CA ASN A 36 6.36 -0.46 10.23
C ASN A 36 6.92 0.89 10.67
N ARG A 37 7.21 1.78 9.72
CA ARG A 37 7.71 3.13 9.95
C ARG A 37 6.60 4.17 10.00
N GLY A 38 5.35 3.77 9.77
CA GLY A 38 4.20 4.68 9.70
C GLY A 38 4.21 5.61 8.50
N VAL A 39 4.98 5.29 7.45
CA VAL A 39 5.17 6.13 6.26
C VAL A 39 4.58 5.53 4.98
N ALA A 40 4.00 4.34 5.05
CA ALA A 40 3.33 3.70 3.91
C ALA A 40 1.82 3.61 4.12
N VAL A 41 1.09 3.61 3.01
CA VAL A 41 -0.36 3.43 2.98
C VAL A 41 -0.77 2.66 1.73
N ASP A 42 -1.64 1.68 1.94
CA ASP A 42 -2.31 0.92 0.89
C ASP A 42 -3.76 1.39 0.79
N LEU A 43 -4.20 1.84 -0.38
CA LEU A 43 -5.52 2.47 -0.51
C LEU A 43 -6.11 2.42 -1.91
N THR A 44 -7.41 2.65 -1.97
CA THR A 44 -8.16 2.91 -3.22
C THR A 44 -9.07 4.13 -3.09
N ILE A 45 -9.61 4.55 -4.23
CA ILE A 45 -10.60 5.63 -4.32
C ILE A 45 -12.00 5.02 -4.18
N ILE A 46 -12.87 5.72 -3.45
CA ILE A 46 -14.29 5.42 -3.38
C ILE A 46 -15.04 6.49 -4.18
N ASN A 47 -16.02 6.08 -4.97
CA ASN A 47 -16.96 6.97 -5.60
C ASN A 47 -18.03 7.38 -4.59
N LEU A 48 -18.14 8.68 -4.31
CA LEU A 48 -19.07 9.19 -3.29
C LEU A 48 -20.54 9.09 -3.68
N SER A 49 -20.88 8.95 -4.96
CA SER A 49 -22.29 8.84 -5.38
C SER A 49 -22.90 7.48 -5.08
N ASN A 50 -22.08 6.41 -5.05
CA ASN A 50 -22.54 5.03 -4.86
C ASN A 50 -21.76 4.26 -3.79
N ASN A 51 -20.79 4.88 -3.13
CA ASN A 51 -19.89 4.30 -2.12
C ASN A 51 -19.07 3.09 -2.59
N ASN A 52 -18.99 2.83 -3.88
CA ASN A 52 -18.20 1.73 -4.42
C ASN A 52 -16.74 2.14 -4.61
N GLU A 53 -15.84 1.18 -4.44
CA GLU A 53 -14.44 1.33 -4.84
C GLU A 53 -14.35 1.49 -6.36
N LEU A 54 -13.43 2.34 -6.83
CA LEU A 54 -13.10 2.34 -8.25
C LEU A 54 -12.45 1.01 -8.61
N ASN A 55 -12.88 0.41 -9.73
CA ASN A 55 -12.27 -0.81 -10.22
C ASN A 55 -10.85 -0.50 -10.72
N MET A 56 -9.88 -1.24 -10.19
CA MET A 56 -8.45 -1.08 -10.52
C MET A 56 -7.91 -2.23 -11.37
N GLY A 57 -8.78 -3.12 -11.86
CA GLY A 57 -8.44 -4.30 -12.66
C GLY A 57 -8.05 -5.53 -11.85
N THR A 58 -7.61 -5.36 -10.61
CA THR A 58 -7.30 -6.44 -9.68
C THR A 58 -7.76 -6.05 -8.27
N GLY A 59 -7.88 -7.03 -7.38
CA GLY A 59 -8.02 -6.76 -5.95
C GLY A 59 -6.71 -6.25 -5.33
N PHE A 60 -6.84 -5.75 -4.09
CA PHE A 60 -5.72 -5.57 -3.15
C PHE A 60 -5.04 -6.93 -2.85
N ASP A 61 -3.73 -6.92 -2.57
CA ASP A 61 -2.89 -8.11 -2.38
C ASP A 61 -2.87 -9.10 -3.56
N ASN A 62 -3.11 -8.60 -4.78
CA ASN A 62 -2.88 -9.40 -5.99
C ASN A 62 -1.40 -9.40 -6.38
N PHE A 63 -0.68 -10.47 -6.04
CA PHE A 63 0.74 -10.65 -6.32
C PHE A 63 1.01 -11.18 -7.74
N SER A 64 0.56 -10.43 -8.74
CA SER A 64 0.86 -10.68 -10.15
C SER A 64 1.21 -9.39 -10.88
N ASP A 65 1.88 -9.53 -12.03
CA ASP A 65 2.25 -8.40 -12.89
C ASP A 65 1.06 -7.52 -13.29
N THR A 66 -0.15 -8.08 -13.33
CA THR A 66 -1.40 -7.35 -13.59
C THR A 66 -1.70 -6.25 -12.56
N ALA A 67 -1.14 -6.32 -11.35
CA ALA A 67 -1.28 -5.29 -10.31
C ALA A 67 -0.29 -4.12 -10.45
N HIS A 68 0.74 -4.24 -11.30
CA HIS A 68 1.77 -3.23 -11.45
C HIS A 68 1.23 -1.94 -12.06
N HIS A 69 1.78 -0.79 -11.68
CA HIS A 69 1.40 0.50 -12.25
C HIS A 69 1.64 0.58 -13.77
N ASN A 70 2.68 -0.10 -14.26
CA ASN A 70 3.04 -0.11 -15.68
C ASN A 70 2.30 -1.17 -16.51
N PHE A 71 1.39 -1.95 -15.91
CA PHE A 71 0.59 -2.92 -16.63
C PHE A 71 -0.55 -2.22 -17.40
N THR A 72 -0.39 -2.11 -18.72
CA THR A 72 -1.30 -1.34 -19.58
C THR A 72 -2.32 -2.18 -20.35
N LYS A 73 -2.28 -3.52 -20.22
CA LYS A 73 -3.24 -4.43 -20.89
C LYS A 73 -4.57 -4.50 -20.14
N LEU A 74 -5.16 -3.35 -19.84
CA LEU A 74 -6.44 -3.17 -19.15
C LEU A 74 -7.38 -2.29 -19.98
N PRO A 75 -8.71 -2.39 -19.78
CA PRO A 75 -9.67 -1.43 -20.30
C PRO A 75 -9.31 0.02 -19.91
N GLU A 76 -9.62 0.97 -20.80
CA GLU A 76 -9.21 2.38 -20.69
C GLU A 76 -9.73 3.06 -19.40
N ASP A 77 -10.93 2.71 -18.97
CA ASP A 77 -11.54 3.18 -17.72
C ASP A 77 -10.74 2.74 -16.49
N LEU A 78 -10.21 1.52 -16.47
CA LEU A 78 -9.37 1.03 -15.36
C LEU A 78 -8.00 1.74 -15.35
N LEU A 79 -7.42 1.99 -16.52
CA LEU A 79 -6.18 2.77 -16.64
C LEU A 79 -6.37 4.21 -16.15
N LYS A 80 -7.53 4.83 -16.44
CA LYS A 80 -7.90 6.15 -15.92
C LYS A 80 -8.03 6.13 -14.39
N ASN A 81 -8.61 5.09 -13.81
CA ASN A 81 -8.71 4.96 -12.36
C ASN A 81 -7.34 4.84 -11.68
N ARG A 82 -6.45 3.98 -12.22
CA ARG A 82 -5.06 3.86 -11.72
C ARG A 82 -4.29 5.17 -11.85
N THR A 83 -4.44 5.86 -12.98
CA THR A 83 -3.81 7.16 -13.23
C THR A 83 -4.31 8.21 -12.24
N LEU A 84 -5.62 8.25 -11.98
CA LEU A 84 -6.23 9.16 -11.02
C LEU A 84 -5.66 8.94 -9.62
N LEU A 85 -5.57 7.70 -9.15
CA LEU A 85 -4.98 7.38 -7.85
C LEU A 85 -3.50 7.77 -7.80
N LYS A 86 -2.69 7.29 -8.76
CA LYS A 86 -1.24 7.56 -8.80
C LYS A 86 -0.94 9.06 -8.81
N SER A 87 -1.51 9.79 -9.76
CA SER A 87 -1.27 11.23 -9.92
C SER A 87 -1.77 12.04 -8.71
N THR A 88 -2.86 11.62 -8.07
CA THR A 88 -3.35 12.28 -6.85
C THR A 88 -2.37 12.08 -5.70
N MET A 89 -1.93 10.84 -5.45
CA MET A 89 -1.01 10.55 -4.36
C MET A 89 0.34 11.26 -4.58
N GLU A 90 0.89 11.22 -5.79
CA GLU A 90 2.14 11.88 -6.15
C GLU A 90 2.05 13.42 -6.07
N LYS A 91 0.92 14.00 -6.45
CA LYS A 91 0.65 15.44 -6.29
C LYS A 91 0.78 15.90 -4.83
N TYR A 92 0.43 15.04 -3.87
CA TYR A 92 0.52 15.34 -2.44
C TYR A 92 1.80 14.79 -1.78
N GLY A 93 2.81 14.41 -2.57
CA GLY A 93 4.16 14.12 -2.09
C GLY A 93 4.47 12.65 -1.83
N PHE A 94 3.49 11.75 -1.98
CA PHE A 94 3.74 10.32 -1.88
C PHE A 94 4.47 9.76 -3.12
N ARG A 95 5.09 8.59 -2.96
CA ARG A 95 5.77 7.84 -4.03
C ARG A 95 5.05 6.51 -4.24
N ALA A 96 4.62 6.26 -5.46
CA ALA A 96 4.03 4.99 -5.85
C ALA A 96 5.07 3.88 -5.83
N TYR A 97 4.67 2.67 -5.43
CA TYR A 97 5.48 1.47 -5.65
C TYR A 97 5.06 0.80 -6.95
N GLU A 98 6.00 0.65 -7.89
CA GLU A 98 5.66 0.28 -9.27
C GLU A 98 4.98 -1.10 -9.41
N LYS A 99 5.18 -2.04 -8.46
CA LYS A 99 4.59 -3.38 -8.51
C LYS A 99 3.18 -3.46 -7.88
N GLU A 100 2.71 -2.43 -7.21
CA GLU A 100 1.44 -2.46 -6.48
C GLU A 100 0.67 -1.15 -6.70
N TRP A 101 -0.43 -1.19 -7.49
CA TRP A 101 -1.20 0.03 -7.80
C TRP A 101 -1.75 0.76 -6.57
N TRP A 102 -1.89 0.04 -5.45
CA TRP A 102 -2.47 0.53 -4.19
C TRP A 102 -1.43 1.12 -3.23
N HIS A 103 -0.13 0.84 -3.38
CA HIS A 103 0.89 1.12 -2.37
C HIS A 103 1.62 2.44 -2.61
N TYR A 104 1.63 3.28 -1.58
CA TYR A 104 2.26 4.59 -1.61
C TYR A 104 3.07 4.85 -0.35
N SER A 105 4.24 5.46 -0.49
CA SER A 105 5.14 5.77 0.62
C SER A 105 5.50 7.25 0.68
N TRP A 106 5.66 7.76 1.89
CA TRP A 106 6.29 9.06 2.12
C TRP A 106 7.80 8.95 1.87
N PRO A 107 8.43 9.97 1.24
CA PRO A 107 9.87 9.96 0.99
C PRO A 107 10.73 9.79 2.25
N ASP A 108 11.99 9.39 2.04
CA ASP A 108 13.00 9.25 3.10
C ASP A 108 12.62 8.32 4.25
N ALA A 109 11.93 7.21 3.95
CA ALA A 109 11.51 6.22 4.95
C ALA A 109 12.65 5.79 5.90
N ALA A 110 13.89 5.73 5.43
CA ALA A 110 15.05 5.37 6.27
C ALA A 110 15.32 6.31 7.46
N LYS A 111 14.74 7.53 7.47
CA LYS A 111 14.84 8.47 8.60
C LYS A 111 13.92 8.10 9.77
N PHE A 112 12.97 7.20 9.56
CA PHE A 112 11.99 6.79 10.54
C PHE A 112 12.35 5.42 11.11
N GLU A 113 12.15 5.25 12.41
CA GLU A 113 12.42 4.00 13.11
C GLU A 113 11.41 2.91 12.73
N ILE A 114 11.84 1.65 12.83
CA ILE A 114 10.95 0.51 12.70
C ILE A 114 10.20 0.36 14.02
N LEU A 115 8.88 0.52 13.99
CA LEU A 115 8.01 0.40 15.16
C LEU A 115 7.40 -1.01 15.26
N ASP A 116 7.19 -1.44 16.51
CA ASP A 116 6.50 -2.70 16.84
C ASP A 116 5.50 -2.50 17.99
N ILE A 117 4.71 -1.43 17.88
CA ILE A 117 3.67 -1.09 18.83
C ILE A 117 2.41 -1.92 18.52
N GLU A 118 1.95 -2.72 19.46
CA GLU A 118 0.68 -3.44 19.34
C GLU A 118 -0.52 -2.49 19.26
N PHE A 119 -1.50 -2.79 18.40
CA PHE A 119 -2.72 -1.97 18.29
C PHE A 119 -3.49 -1.80 19.61
N LYS A 120 -3.45 -2.81 20.50
CA LYS A 120 -4.08 -2.72 21.83
C LYS A 120 -3.51 -1.60 22.69
N LYS A 121 -2.26 -1.18 22.45
CA LYS A 121 -1.62 -0.06 23.16
C LYS A 121 -2.06 1.27 22.55
N LEU A 122 -2.07 1.38 21.22
CA LEU A 122 -2.49 2.59 20.49
C LEU A 122 -3.95 2.98 20.76
N MET A 123 -4.85 1.99 20.84
CA MET A 123 -6.29 2.23 21.06
C MET A 123 -6.64 2.68 22.48
N LYS A 124 -5.71 2.65 23.44
CA LYS A 124 -5.95 3.13 24.81
C LYS A 124 -5.64 4.61 25.00
N GLU A 125 -4.99 5.23 24.01
CA GLU A 125 -4.52 6.62 24.05
C GLU A 125 -5.38 7.57 23.19
N LEU A 126 -6.43 7.03 22.54
CA LEU A 126 -7.45 7.75 21.77
C LEU A 126 -8.79 7.73 22.52
#